data_AF-A0A699QJA9-F1
#
_entry.id   AF-A0A699QJA9-F1
#
_cell.length_a   1.000
_cell.length_b   1.000
_cell.length_c   1.000
_cell.angle_alpha   90.00
_cell.angle_beta   90.00
_cell.angle_gamma   90.00
#
_symmetry.space_group_name_H-M   'P 1'
#
loop_
_entity.id
_entity.type
_entity.pdbx_description
1 polymer ?
#
loop_
_entity_poly.entity_id
_entity_poly.type
_entity_poly.pdbx_seq_one_letter_code
_entity_poly.pdbx_strand_id
1 'polypeptide(L)'
;MEQVKSEGGAVKVNFAAPRSFGTAFKSDLKETLFPDDPFHDFKGKPFAVKAKKAIQYFVPVFQWLPNYNRILFFRDMLAGVTIASLAIPQGISYAKLANIPPIIGLYSSFVPPLIYAIFGNSKHIAVGTVASSSLIIAAAIEKKVHAEDDPQLYLNLIFTATLISGVIQLIL
;
A
#
# COMPACT_ATOMS: atom_id res chain seq x y z
N MET A 1 25.20 -68.77 -20.99
CA MET A 1 24.15 -68.82 -19.95
C MET A 1 24.86 -68.55 -18.63
N GLU A 2 24.93 -67.28 -18.25
CA GLU A 2 24.05 -66.66 -17.24
C GLU A 2 24.74 -66.80 -15.87
N GLN A 3 25.17 -65.72 -15.21
CA GLN A 3 24.28 -64.79 -14.51
C GLN A 3 25.01 -63.44 -14.29
N VAL A 4 24.30 -62.36 -14.60
CA VAL A 4 24.67 -60.96 -14.38
C VAL A 4 24.50 -60.64 -12.90
N LYS A 5 25.60 -60.28 -12.23
CA LYS A 5 25.57 -59.78 -10.84
C LYS A 5 25.18 -58.31 -10.84
N SER A 6 23.88 -58.05 -10.66
CA SER A 6 23.31 -56.72 -10.48
C SER A 6 23.76 -56.13 -9.13
N GLU A 7 24.65 -55.14 -9.16
CA GLU A 7 24.99 -54.32 -8.00
C GLU A 7 23.89 -53.27 -7.80
N GLY A 8 22.91 -53.60 -6.93
CA GLY A 8 21.95 -52.64 -6.42
C GLY A 8 22.62 -51.63 -5.50
N GLY A 9 23.01 -50.48 -6.05
CA GLY A 9 23.45 -49.32 -5.28
C GLY A 9 22.35 -48.85 -4.34
N ALA A 10 22.49 -49.16 -3.05
CA ALA A 10 21.59 -48.70 -2.01
C ALA A 10 21.68 -47.16 -1.91
N VAL A 11 20.67 -46.47 -2.44
CA VAL A 11 20.47 -45.03 -2.24
C VAL A 11 20.19 -44.81 -0.74
N LYS A 12 21.20 -44.36 0.01
CA LYS A 12 21.05 -43.88 1.39
C LYS A 12 20.25 -42.58 1.37
N VAL A 13 18.92 -42.69 1.44
CA VAL A 13 18.06 -41.56 1.82
C VAL A 13 18.33 -41.22 3.28
N ASN A 14 18.96 -40.06 3.49
CA ASN A 14 19.34 -39.56 4.80
C ASN A 14 18.09 -39.12 5.58
N PHE A 15 17.58 -39.98 6.45
CA PHE A 15 16.52 -39.63 7.38
C PHE A 15 17.11 -38.78 8.52
N ALA A 16 17.07 -37.45 8.37
CA ALA A 16 17.33 -36.56 9.50
C ALA A 16 16.29 -36.82 10.62
N ALA A 17 16.72 -36.69 11.88
CA ALA A 17 15.90 -36.97 13.06
C ALA A 17 14.53 -36.25 13.00
N PRO A 18 13.43 -36.89 13.47
CA PRO A 18 12.09 -36.33 13.39
C PRO A 18 12.04 -35.01 14.16
N ARG A 19 11.82 -33.91 13.43
CA ARG A 19 11.66 -32.58 14.03
C ARG A 19 10.38 -32.61 14.86
N SER A 20 10.45 -32.17 16.12
CA SER A 20 9.28 -32.08 17.01
C SER A 20 8.16 -31.28 16.35
N PHE A 21 6.93 -31.81 16.37
CA PHE A 21 5.74 -31.29 15.67
C PHE A 21 5.50 -29.80 15.91
N GLY A 22 5.73 -29.30 17.13
CA GLY A 22 5.59 -27.88 17.44
C GLY A 22 6.62 -27.00 16.70
N THR A 23 7.81 -27.52 16.44
CA THR A 23 8.86 -26.85 15.66
C THR A 23 8.54 -26.89 14.17
N ALA A 24 7.97 -27.98 13.68
CA ALA A 24 7.54 -28.13 12.30
C ALA A 24 6.35 -27.21 11.99
N PHE A 25 5.32 -27.20 12.85
CA PHE A 25 4.17 -26.32 12.70
C PHE A 25 4.55 -24.84 12.81
N LYS A 26 5.43 -24.48 13.76
CA LYS A 26 5.95 -23.11 13.87
C LYS A 26 6.78 -22.71 12.65
N SER A 27 7.50 -23.65 12.04
CA SER A 27 8.26 -23.43 10.81
C SER A 27 7.32 -23.23 9.62
N ASP A 28 6.34 -24.11 9.43
CA ASP A 28 5.37 -24.03 8.34
C ASP A 28 4.50 -22.77 8.45
N LEU A 29 4.06 -22.41 9.66
CA LEU A 29 3.31 -21.18 9.89
C LEU A 29 4.19 -19.95 9.60
N LYS A 30 5.48 -20.00 9.96
CA LYS A 30 6.43 -18.92 9.67
C LYS A 30 6.72 -18.81 8.17
N GLU A 31 6.88 -19.93 7.46
CA GLU A 31 7.11 -19.95 6.01
C GLU A 31 5.85 -19.57 5.22
N THR A 32 4.66 -19.90 5.72
CA THR A 32 3.39 -19.53 5.08
C THR A 32 3.07 -18.05 5.26
N LEU A 33 3.37 -17.47 6.43
CA LEU A 33 3.12 -16.05 6.71
C LEU A 33 4.26 -15.14 6.23
N PHE A 34 5.49 -15.65 6.14
CA PHE A 34 6.67 -14.91 5.68
C PHE A 34 7.55 -15.78 4.75
N PRO A 35 7.08 -16.07 3.51
CA PRO A 35 7.83 -16.89 2.55
C PRO A 35 9.16 -16.26 2.15
N ASP A 36 9.18 -14.93 2.07
CA ASP A 36 10.39 -14.10 1.95
C ASP A 36 10.67 -13.51 3.33
N ASP A 37 11.51 -14.14 4.15
CA ASP A 37 11.95 -13.60 5.44
C ASP A 37 12.71 -12.28 5.16
N PRO A 38 12.07 -11.09 5.27
CA PRO A 38 12.64 -9.85 4.75
C PRO A 38 13.88 -9.45 5.55
N PHE A 39 14.08 -10.10 6.71
CA PHE A 39 15.14 -9.88 7.66
C PHE A 39 16.30 -10.89 7.60
N HIS A 40 16.28 -11.87 6.68
CA HIS A 40 17.42 -12.79 6.53
C HIS A 40 18.72 -12.02 6.21
N ASP A 41 18.58 -10.96 5.42
CA ASP A 41 19.64 -10.05 4.99
C ASP A 41 20.17 -9.10 6.10
N PHE A 42 19.64 -9.24 7.33
CA PHE A 42 19.97 -8.43 8.51
C PHE A 42 20.83 -9.20 9.53
N LYS A 43 21.03 -10.51 9.38
CA LYS A 43 21.95 -11.25 10.25
C LYS A 43 23.40 -10.88 9.90
N GLY A 44 24.11 -10.22 10.82
CA GLY A 44 25.54 -9.90 10.71
C GLY A 44 25.92 -8.49 10.26
N LYS A 45 24.96 -7.59 9.95
CA LYS A 45 25.25 -6.20 9.53
C LYS A 45 25.14 -5.21 10.71
N PRO A 46 25.97 -4.14 10.76
CA PRO A 46 25.96 -3.15 11.85
C PRO A 46 24.59 -2.45 11.97
N PHE A 47 24.26 -2.00 13.19
CA PHE A 47 22.97 -1.39 13.55
C PHE A 47 22.49 -0.31 12.56
N ALA A 48 23.41 0.52 12.05
CA ALA A 48 23.13 1.55 11.06
C ALA A 48 22.55 1.01 9.73
N VAL A 49 23.00 -0.16 9.26
CA VAL A 49 22.51 -0.78 8.01
C VAL A 49 21.12 -1.38 8.24
N LYS A 50 20.85 -1.91 9.43
CA LYS A 50 19.51 -2.38 9.82
C LYS A 50 18.52 -1.22 9.90
N ALA A 51 18.91 -0.11 10.54
CA ALA A 51 18.11 1.10 10.62
C ALA A 51 17.81 1.69 9.23
N LYS A 52 18.82 1.76 8.35
CA LYS A 52 18.65 2.23 6.97
C LYS A 52 17.65 1.37 6.18
N LYS A 53 17.77 0.04 6.26
CA LYS A 53 16.84 -0.87 5.57
C LYS A 53 15.43 -0.84 6.17
N ALA A 54 15.30 -0.69 7.49
CA ALA A 54 14.01 -0.49 8.13
C ALA A 54 13.35 0.82 7.66
N ILE A 55 14.11 1.91 7.57
CA ILE A 55 13.62 3.19 7.02
C ILE A 55 13.24 3.06 5.55
N GLN A 56 14.02 2.35 4.73
CA GLN A 56 13.67 2.08 3.32
C GLN A 56 12.41 1.21 3.17
N TYR A 57 12.13 0.34 4.15
CA TYR A 57 10.91 -0.46 4.18
C TYR A 57 9.68 0.39 4.53
N PHE A 58 9.77 1.27 5.54
CA PHE A 58 8.66 2.14 5.94
C PHE A 58 8.46 3.35 5.01
N VAL A 59 9.53 3.84 4.38
CA VAL A 59 9.49 4.98 3.47
C VAL A 59 10.21 4.61 2.16
N PRO A 60 9.49 3.98 1.21
CA PRO A 60 10.05 3.49 -0.06
C PRO A 60 10.72 4.59 -0.91
N VAL A 61 10.41 5.87 -0.65
CA VAL A 61 11.04 7.02 -1.32
C VAL A 61 12.57 6.96 -1.31
N PHE A 62 13.16 6.53 -0.18
CA PHE A 62 14.61 6.47 -0.04
C PHE A 62 15.26 5.32 -0.81
N GLN A 63 14.47 4.39 -1.34
CA GLN A 63 14.96 3.30 -2.17
C GLN A 63 14.97 3.68 -3.66
N TRP A 64 13.91 4.33 -4.14
CA TRP A 64 13.77 4.63 -5.57
C TRP A 64 14.37 5.99 -5.97
N LEU A 65 14.31 7.00 -5.10
CA LEU A 65 14.80 8.35 -5.39
C LEU A 65 16.31 8.38 -5.75
N PRO A 66 17.21 7.62 -5.11
CA PRO A 66 18.63 7.60 -5.47
C PRO A 66 18.92 7.00 -6.85
N ASN A 67 18.03 6.14 -7.35
CA ASN A 67 18.18 5.46 -8.65
C ASN A 67 17.43 6.20 -9.77
N TYR A 68 16.94 7.40 -9.50
CA TYR A 68 16.07 8.14 -10.40
C TYR A 68 16.87 8.93 -11.44
N ASN A 69 16.53 8.77 -12.72
CA ASN A 69 17.24 9.39 -13.85
C ASN A 69 16.47 10.61 -14.39
N ARG A 70 17.19 11.60 -14.94
CA ARG A 70 16.63 12.80 -15.59
C ARG A 70 15.69 12.46 -16.75
N ILE A 71 15.96 11.39 -17.50
CA ILE A 71 15.06 10.94 -18.59
C ILE A 71 13.70 10.49 -18.02
N LEU A 72 13.70 9.79 -16.88
CA LEU A 72 12.47 9.39 -16.19
C LEU A 72 11.74 10.61 -15.65
N PHE A 73 12.46 11.57 -15.08
CA PHE A 73 11.87 12.84 -14.62
C PHE A 73 11.06 13.55 -15.70
N PHE A 74 11.60 13.71 -16.91
CA PHE A 74 10.86 14.37 -17.99
C PHE A 74 9.61 13.58 -18.43
N ARG A 75 9.70 12.24 -18.44
CA ARG A 75 8.56 11.37 -18.78
C ARG A 75 7.48 11.44 -17.71
N ASP A 76 7.86 11.39 -16.45
CA ASP A 76 6.95 11.46 -15.30
C ASP A 76 6.36 12.86 -15.15
N MET A 77 7.10 13.92 -15.50
CA MET A 77 6.58 15.29 -15.51
C MET A 77 5.48 15.45 -16.57
N LEU A 78 5.70 14.95 -17.79
CA LEU A 78 4.69 15.02 -18.85
C LEU A 78 3.44 14.18 -18.51
N ALA A 79 3.65 12.98 -17.95
CA ALA A 79 2.57 12.13 -17.45
C ALA A 79 1.82 12.81 -16.29
N GLY A 80 2.54 13.43 -15.37
CA GLY A 80 1.99 14.16 -14.23
C GLY A 80 1.14 15.35 -14.64
N VAL A 81 1.60 16.16 -15.61
CA VAL A 81 0.80 17.27 -16.17
C VAL A 81 -0.50 16.75 -16.82
N THR A 82 -0.40 15.63 -17.54
CA THR A 82 -1.56 14.99 -18.18
C THR A 82 -2.57 14.53 -17.13
N ILE A 83 -2.12 13.82 -16.09
CA ILE A 83 -2.97 13.35 -15.00
C ILE A 83 -3.54 14.52 -14.20
N ALA A 84 -2.75 15.56 -13.90
CA ALA A 84 -3.20 16.74 -13.17
C ALA A 84 -4.31 17.48 -13.92
N SER A 85 -4.19 17.60 -15.25
CA SER A 85 -5.20 18.23 -16.11
C SER A 85 -6.55 17.49 -16.04
N LEU A 86 -6.54 16.17 -15.85
CA LEU A 86 -7.75 15.36 -15.67
C LEU A 86 -8.26 15.38 -14.21
N ALA A 87 -7.34 15.38 -13.24
CA ALA A 87 -7.66 15.30 -11.82
C ALA A 87 -8.34 16.57 -11.27
N ILE A 88 -8.01 17.75 -11.82
CA ILE A 88 -8.62 19.04 -11.42
C ILE A 88 -10.14 19.05 -11.68
N PRO A 89 -10.63 18.86 -12.93
CA PRO A 89 -12.07 18.83 -13.18
C PRO A 89 -12.75 17.63 -12.51
N GLN A 90 -12.07 16.48 -12.40
CA GLN A 90 -12.60 15.30 -11.71
C GLN A 90 -12.85 15.59 -10.23
N GLY A 91 -11.89 16.16 -9.51
CA GLY A 91 -12.03 16.51 -8.08
C GLY A 91 -13.12 17.53 -7.83
N ILE A 92 -13.26 18.53 -8.70
CA ILE A 92 -14.33 19.53 -8.64
C ILE A 92 -15.71 18.87 -8.84
N SER A 93 -15.82 17.98 -9.83
CA SER A 93 -17.06 17.25 -10.11
C SER A 93 -17.46 16.35 -8.94
N TYR A 94 -16.50 15.64 -8.35
CA TYR A 94 -16.77 14.71 -7.26
C TYR A 94 -17.08 15.42 -5.94
N ALA A 95 -16.48 16.58 -5.67
CA ALA A 95 -16.90 17.44 -4.57
C ALA A 95 -18.37 17.88 -4.71
N LYS A 96 -18.82 18.20 -5.93
CA LYS A 96 -20.22 18.51 -6.19
C LYS A 96 -21.13 17.30 -5.97
N LEU A 97 -20.70 16.09 -6.33
CA LEU A 97 -21.45 14.86 -6.02
C LEU A 97 -21.59 14.61 -4.51
N ALA A 98 -20.62 15.08 -3.71
CA ALA A 98 -20.67 14.99 -2.26
C ALA A 98 -21.40 16.18 -1.58
N ASN A 99 -21.94 17.13 -2.36
CA ASN A 99 -22.52 18.38 -1.87
C ASN A 99 -21.57 19.21 -0.97
N ILE A 100 -20.28 19.24 -1.31
CA ILE A 100 -19.25 20.03 -0.60
C ILE A 100 -18.61 21.10 -1.51
N PRO A 101 -18.00 22.16 -0.92
CA PRO A 101 -17.25 23.15 -1.68
C PRO A 101 -16.17 22.52 -2.58
N PRO A 102 -16.07 22.90 -3.88
CA PRO A 102 -15.11 22.35 -4.82
C PRO A 102 -13.64 22.38 -4.40
N ILE A 103 -13.27 23.37 -3.58
CA ILE A 103 -11.92 23.52 -3.04
C ILE A 103 -11.50 22.31 -2.20
N ILE A 104 -12.44 21.68 -1.50
CA ILE A 104 -12.19 20.48 -0.68
C ILE A 104 -11.90 19.27 -1.58
N GLY A 105 -12.57 19.17 -2.73
CA GLY A 105 -12.26 18.18 -3.75
C GLY A 105 -10.84 18.33 -4.30
N LEU A 106 -10.39 19.57 -4.54
CA LEU A 106 -9.01 19.83 -4.99
C LEU A 106 -7.98 19.44 -3.93
N TYR A 107 -8.20 19.76 -2.66
CA TYR A 107 -7.33 19.31 -1.57
C TYR A 107 -7.27 17.78 -1.50
N SER A 108 -8.41 17.12 -1.68
CA SER A 108 -8.53 15.66 -1.65
C SER A 108 -7.92 14.97 -2.88
N SER A 109 -7.80 15.67 -4.00
CA SER A 109 -7.13 15.16 -5.22
C SER A 109 -5.62 15.39 -5.24
N PHE A 110 -5.11 16.31 -4.43
CA PHE A 110 -3.68 16.66 -4.42
C PHE A 110 -2.92 16.05 -3.23
N VAL A 111 -3.46 16.19 -2.02
CA VAL A 111 -2.74 15.82 -0.79
C VAL A 111 -2.55 14.30 -0.64
N PRO A 112 -3.57 13.43 -0.84
CA PRO A 112 -3.40 11.99 -0.75
C PRO A 112 -2.37 11.39 -1.73
N PRO A 113 -2.35 11.73 -3.04
CA PRO A 113 -1.30 11.22 -3.93
C PRO A 113 0.10 11.73 -3.56
N LEU A 114 0.24 12.94 -3.00
CA LEU A 114 1.54 13.43 -2.50
C LEU A 114 2.04 12.60 -1.31
N ILE A 115 1.16 12.30 -0.35
CA ILE A 115 1.47 11.42 0.78
C ILE A 115 1.80 10.01 0.26
N TYR A 116 1.01 9.49 -0.67
CA TYR A 116 1.23 8.18 -1.28
C TYR A 116 2.55 8.12 -2.07
N ALA A 117 3.02 9.20 -2.70
CA ALA A 117 4.32 9.20 -3.36
C ALA A 117 5.50 8.99 -2.39
N ILE A 118 5.34 9.35 -1.11
CA ILE A 118 6.36 9.22 -0.06
C ILE A 118 6.31 7.83 0.60
N PHE A 119 5.11 7.38 0.96
CA PHE A 119 4.89 6.15 1.74
C PHE A 119 4.47 4.93 0.89
N GLY A 120 4.05 5.17 -0.35
CA GLY A 120 3.50 4.14 -1.23
C GLY A 120 4.57 3.18 -1.73
N ASN A 121 4.27 1.89 -1.61
CA ASN A 121 5.15 0.82 -2.07
C ASN A 121 5.06 0.58 -3.58
N SER A 122 3.91 0.90 -4.20
CA SER A 122 3.70 0.75 -5.65
C SER A 122 3.78 2.08 -6.39
N LYS A 123 4.63 2.14 -7.41
CA LYS A 123 4.93 3.34 -8.22
C LYS A 123 3.86 3.67 -9.27
N HIS A 124 2.91 2.77 -9.52
CA HIS A 124 1.92 2.91 -10.60
C HIS A 124 0.51 3.18 -10.09
N ILE A 125 0.28 3.17 -8.78
CA ILE A 125 -1.03 3.45 -8.20
C ILE A 125 -1.25 4.96 -8.15
N ALA A 126 -2.31 5.40 -8.81
CA ALA A 126 -2.83 6.76 -8.68
C ALA A 126 -3.90 6.79 -7.59
N VAL A 127 -3.62 7.49 -6.49
CA VAL A 127 -4.58 7.75 -5.41
C VAL A 127 -5.24 9.10 -5.67
N GLY A 128 -6.55 9.20 -5.46
CA GLY A 128 -7.28 10.47 -5.64
C GLY A 128 -8.75 10.35 -5.25
N THR A 129 -9.51 11.39 -5.56
CA THR A 129 -10.96 11.40 -5.33
C THR A 129 -11.68 10.41 -6.25
N VAL A 130 -12.69 9.71 -5.72
CA VAL A 130 -13.49 8.72 -6.45
C VAL A 130 -14.97 9.11 -6.39
N ALA A 131 -15.69 8.92 -7.50
CA ALA A 131 -17.11 9.24 -7.59
C ALA A 131 -17.95 8.43 -6.59
N SER A 132 -17.66 7.12 -6.48
CA SER A 132 -18.41 6.21 -5.61
C SER A 132 -18.33 6.61 -4.14
N SER A 133 -17.16 6.98 -3.63
CA SER A 133 -17.02 7.43 -2.24
C SER A 133 -17.74 8.75 -1.99
N SER A 134 -17.75 9.65 -2.97
CA SER A 134 -18.43 10.95 -2.90
C SER A 134 -19.95 10.80 -2.79
N LEU A 135 -20.53 9.88 -3.57
CA LEU A 135 -21.96 9.57 -3.51
C LEU A 135 -22.35 8.86 -2.21
N ILE A 136 -21.53 7.90 -1.76
CA ILE A 136 -21.80 7.14 -0.53
C ILE A 136 -21.78 8.07 0.69
N ILE A 137 -20.80 8.98 0.78
CA ILE A 137 -20.69 9.88 1.92
C ILE A 137 -21.83 10.91 1.93
N ALA A 138 -22.22 11.48 0.78
CA ALA A 138 -23.39 12.35 0.69
C ALA A 138 -24.66 11.61 1.13
N ALA A 139 -24.94 10.45 0.54
CA ALA A 139 -26.13 9.65 0.88
C ALA A 139 -26.16 9.20 2.36
N ALA A 140 -25.01 9.11 3.02
CA ALA A 140 -24.93 8.78 4.44
C ALA A 140 -25.20 10.00 5.34
N ILE A 141 -24.62 11.16 5.03
CA ILE A 141 -24.73 12.37 5.85
C ILE A 141 -26.08 13.08 5.62
N GLU A 142 -26.61 13.08 4.40
CA GLU A 142 -27.91 13.68 4.06
C GLU A 142 -29.09 13.05 4.81
N LYS A 143 -28.95 11.82 5.31
CA LYS A 143 -29.94 11.20 6.21
C LYS A 143 -30.04 11.89 7.57
N LYS A 144 -29.04 12.69 7.93
CA LYS A 144 -28.94 13.40 9.21
C LYS A 144 -29.13 14.91 9.06
N VAL A 145 -28.46 15.51 8.08
CA VAL A 145 -28.45 16.96 7.84
C VAL A 145 -28.30 17.20 6.34
N HIS A 146 -29.11 18.11 5.79
CA HIS A 146 -28.94 18.59 4.43
C HIS A 146 -27.88 19.69 4.35
N ALA A 147 -27.17 19.78 3.23
CA ALA A 147 -26.10 20.74 3.04
C ALA A 147 -26.59 22.20 3.06
N GLU A 148 -27.86 22.43 2.71
CA GLU A 148 -28.51 23.74 2.69
C GLU A 148 -28.94 24.23 4.07
N ASP A 149 -29.31 23.31 4.97
CA ASP A 149 -29.84 23.63 6.30
C ASP A 149 -28.73 24.04 7.27
N ASP A 150 -27.64 23.26 7.31
CA ASP A 150 -26.46 23.56 8.13
C ASP A 150 -25.16 23.12 7.42
N PRO A 151 -24.57 24.00 6.60
CA PRO A 151 -23.36 23.70 5.85
C PRO A 151 -22.14 23.39 6.75
N GLN A 152 -22.08 24.00 7.95
CA GLN A 152 -20.94 23.80 8.85
C GLN A 152 -21.00 22.42 9.50
N LEU A 153 -22.17 22.04 10.01
CA LEU A 153 -22.37 20.73 10.60
C LEU A 153 -22.20 19.61 9.55
N TYR A 154 -22.70 19.82 8.32
CA TYR A 154 -22.52 18.89 7.21
C TYR A 154 -21.04 18.61 6.92
N LEU A 155 -20.22 19.66 6.80
CA LEU A 155 -18.77 19.51 6.57
C LEU A 155 -18.05 18.83 7.74
N ASN A 156 -18.40 19.17 8.98
CA ASN A 156 -17.81 18.54 10.16
C ASN A 156 -18.12 17.04 10.21
N LEU A 157 -19.33 16.62 9.85
CA LEU A 157 -19.71 15.20 9.75
C LEU A 157 -18.91 14.47 8.67
N ILE A 158 -18.71 15.08 7.51
CA ILE A 158 -17.89 14.51 6.43
C ILE A 158 -16.43 14.35 6.88
N PHE A 159 -15.84 15.36 7.52
CA PHE A 159 -14.46 15.30 7.99
C PHE A 159 -14.26 14.26 9.08
N THR A 160 -15.18 14.19 10.05
CA THR A 160 -15.13 13.17 11.12
C THR A 160 -15.32 11.76 10.58
N ALA A 161 -16.27 11.54 9.67
CA ALA A 161 -16.46 10.24 9.01
C ALA A 161 -15.21 9.83 8.20
N THR A 162 -14.61 10.77 7.47
CA THR A 162 -13.37 10.55 6.71
C THR A 162 -12.20 10.22 7.64
N LEU A 163 -12.07 10.92 8.76
CA LEU A 163 -11.05 10.66 9.76
C LEU A 163 -11.20 9.26 10.38
N ILE A 164 -12.42 8.87 10.75
CA ILE A 164 -12.71 7.54 11.28
C ILE A 164 -12.36 6.47 10.24
N SER A 165 -12.74 6.66 8.98
CA SER A 165 -12.37 5.77 7.88
C SER A 165 -10.85 5.61 7.75
N GLY A 166 -10.10 6.72 7.83
CA GLY A 166 -8.64 6.70 7.81
C GLY A 166 -8.01 5.95 9.00
N VAL A 167 -8.56 6.11 10.21
CA VAL A 167 -8.10 5.38 11.40
C VAL A 167 -8.37 3.88 11.25
N ILE A 168 -9.54 3.49 10.77
CA ILE A 168 -9.88 2.08 10.52
C ILE A 168 -8.92 1.48 9.49
N GLN A 169 -8.67 2.19 8.38
CA GLN A 169 -7.76 1.76 7.32
C GLN A 169 -6.29 1.66 7.78
N LEU A 170 -5.90 2.41 8.82
CA LEU A 170 -4.56 2.35 9.41
C LEU A 170 -4.39 1.13 10.33
N ILE A 171 -5.46 0.72 11.02
CA ILE A 171 -5.44 -0.41 11.96
C ILE A 171 -5.51 -1.77 11.24
N LEU A 172 -6.23 -1.81 10.12
CA LEU A 172 -6.53 -3.02 9.35
C LEU A 172 -5.38 -3.42 8.41
#